data_AF-A0A914ZD40-F1
#
_entry.id   AF-A0A914ZD40-F1
#
_cell.length_a   1.000
_cell.length_b   1.000
_cell.length_c   1.000
_cell.angle_alpha   90.00
_cell.angle_beta   90.00
_cell.angle_gamma   90.00
#
_symmetry.space_group_name_H-M   'P 1'
#
loop_
_entity.id
_entity.type
_entity.pdbx_description
1 polymer ?
#
loop_
_entity_poly.entity_id
_entity_poly.type
_entity_poly.pdbx_seq_one_letter_code
_entity_poly.pdbx_strand_id
1 'polypeptide(L)'
;MSKVVGKLNNLNYLNFNDCLCRSIGSLNIVQELVKANSSVQELLLSGNEIDAITMKKIIEMSVKLSSLNKFMLSCNSLGSMFDTLKRQHTNGIIDLGDESDDEGSASETEG
;
A
#
# COMPACT_ATOMS: atom_id res chain seq x y z
N MET A 1 -9.25 6.44 11.37
CA MET A 1 -9.89 5.60 10.35
C MET A 1 -9.57 4.12 10.52
N SER A 2 -8.28 3.72 10.58
CA SER A 2 -7.83 2.31 10.60
C SER A 2 -8.58 1.39 11.59
N LYS A 3 -8.80 1.82 12.84
CA LYS A 3 -9.51 1.05 13.89
C LYS A 3 -10.94 0.62 13.53
N VAL A 4 -11.57 1.25 12.53
CA VAL A 4 -12.92 0.92 12.07
C VAL A 4 -12.88 -0.10 10.93
N VAL A 5 -11.85 -0.06 10.08
CA VAL A 5 -11.73 -0.91 8.90
C VAL A 5 -11.77 -2.39 9.27
N GLY A 6 -11.08 -2.79 10.34
CA GLY A 6 -11.12 -4.17 10.83
C GLY A 6 -12.48 -4.65 11.37
N LYS A 7 -13.47 -3.77 11.48
CA LYS A 7 -14.85 -4.12 11.91
C LYS A 7 -15.81 -4.27 10.73
N LEU A 8 -15.38 -3.95 9.51
CA LEU A 8 -16.21 -3.99 8.31
C LEU A 8 -16.19 -5.38 7.70
N ASN A 9 -16.98 -6.31 8.25
CA ASN A 9 -16.93 -7.74 7.91
C ASN A 9 -17.34 -8.08 6.46
N ASN A 10 -18.01 -7.15 5.77
CA ASN A 10 -18.47 -7.34 4.38
C ASN A 10 -17.71 -6.44 3.39
N LEU A 11 -16.55 -5.92 3.80
CA LEU A 11 -15.74 -5.03 2.98
C LEU A 11 -14.97 -5.83 1.92
N ASN A 12 -15.41 -5.74 0.67
CA ASN A 12 -14.70 -6.38 -0.46
C ASN A 12 -13.79 -5.41 -1.20
N TYR A 13 -14.10 -4.10 -1.17
CA TYR A 13 -13.38 -3.06 -1.88
C TYR A 13 -13.06 -1.92 -0.93
N LEU A 14 -11.78 -1.56 -0.83
CA LEU A 14 -11.31 -0.44 -0.01
C LEU A 14 -10.42 0.47 -0.83
N ASN A 15 -10.85 1.71 -1.02
CA ASN A 15 -10.13 2.70 -1.80
C ASN A 15 -9.78 3.90 -0.92
N PHE A 16 -8.49 4.11 -0.74
CA PHE A 16 -7.90 5.29 -0.14
C PHE A 16 -6.86 5.92 -1.09
N ASN A 17 -7.07 5.83 -2.40
CA ASN A 17 -6.22 6.54 -3.34
C ASN A 17 -6.28 8.05 -3.06
N ASP A 18 -5.13 8.71 -3.14
CA ASP A 18 -5.01 10.17 -2.99
C ASP A 18 -5.72 10.72 -1.74
N CYS A 19 -5.59 9.99 -0.63
CA CYS A 19 -6.20 10.33 0.65
C CYS A 19 -5.18 10.88 1.67
N LEU A 20 -3.92 11.08 1.25
CA LEU A 20 -2.81 11.51 2.11
C LEU A 20 -2.69 10.67 3.40
N CYS A 21 -2.91 9.35 3.29
CA CYS A 21 -2.77 8.45 4.42
C CYS A 21 -1.34 8.40 4.95
N ARG A 22 -0.34 8.68 4.09
CA ARG A 22 1.10 8.61 4.39
C ARG A 22 1.52 7.21 4.83
N SER A 23 2.80 7.02 5.04
CA SER A 23 3.38 5.74 5.48
C SER A 23 2.65 5.15 6.71
N ILE A 24 2.51 5.93 7.79
CA ILE A 24 1.94 5.43 9.05
C ILE A 24 0.45 5.08 8.91
N GLY A 25 -0.34 5.93 8.22
CA GLY A 25 -1.77 5.68 8.06
C GLY A 25 -2.04 4.46 7.18
N SER A 26 -1.32 4.34 6.07
CA SER A 26 -1.41 3.22 5.13
C SER A 26 -1.01 1.90 5.79
N LEU A 27 0.09 1.88 6.54
CA LEU A 27 0.53 0.71 7.30
C LEU A 27 -0.51 0.28 8.33
N ASN A 28 -1.08 1.24 9.07
CA ASN A 28 -2.11 0.96 10.07
C ASN A 28 -3.39 0.39 9.45
N ILE A 29 -3.78 0.83 8.25
CA ILE A 29 -4.93 0.27 7.52
C ILE A 29 -4.67 -1.20 7.22
N VAL A 30 -3.53 -1.53 6.61
CA VAL A 30 -3.16 -2.91 6.26
C VAL A 30 -3.05 -3.78 7.51
N GLN A 31 -2.46 -3.25 8.58
CA GLN A 31 -2.34 -3.96 9.85
C GLN A 31 -3.69 -4.34 10.45
N GLU A 32 -4.65 -3.42 10.46
CA GLU A 32 -5.98 -3.69 10.99
C GLU A 32 -6.77 -4.68 10.10
N LEU A 33 -6.62 -4.61 8.78
CA LEU A 33 -7.18 -5.60 7.85
C LEU A 33 -6.64 -7.01 8.11
N VAL A 34 -5.32 -7.14 8.25
CA VAL A 34 -4.66 -8.42 8.55
C VAL A 34 -5.11 -8.94 9.92
N LYS A 35 -5.14 -8.08 10.94
CA LYS A 35 -5.54 -8.47 12.30
C LYS A 35 -7.00 -8.93 12.38
N ALA A 36 -7.86 -8.38 11.53
CA ALA A 36 -9.26 -8.76 11.41
C ALA A 36 -9.51 -9.99 10.52
N ASN A 37 -8.49 -10.54 9.86
CA ASN A 37 -8.65 -11.53 8.78
C ASN A 37 -9.69 -11.07 7.75
N SER A 38 -9.58 -9.80 7.32
CA SER A 38 -10.54 -9.18 6.41
C SER A 38 -10.66 -9.95 5.09
N SER A 39 -11.88 -10.03 4.55
CA SER A 39 -12.18 -10.61 3.25
C SER A 39 -12.00 -9.62 2.08
N VAL A 40 -11.25 -8.53 2.30
CA VAL A 40 -11.02 -7.51 1.27
C VAL A 40 -10.38 -8.14 0.04
N GLN A 41 -10.93 -7.82 -1.13
CA GLN A 41 -10.52 -8.35 -2.42
C GLN A 41 -9.70 -7.33 -3.20
N GLU A 42 -10.08 -6.05 -3.11
CA GLU A 42 -9.37 -4.93 -3.71
C GLU A 42 -8.97 -3.90 -2.66
N LEU A 43 -7.69 -3.59 -2.59
CA LEU A 43 -7.13 -2.55 -1.73
C LEU A 43 -6.39 -1.53 -2.59
N LEU A 44 -6.79 -0.26 -2.55
CA LEU A 44 -6.18 0.80 -3.34
C LEU A 44 -5.59 1.86 -2.41
N LEU A 45 -4.27 2.02 -2.47
CA LEU A 45 -3.46 2.94 -1.67
C LEU A 45 -2.50 3.78 -2.54
N SER A 46 -2.83 3.99 -3.81
CA SER A 46 -2.05 4.85 -4.70
C SER A 46 -2.07 6.32 -4.26
N GLY A 47 -1.03 7.10 -4.53
CA GLY A 47 -1.07 8.55 -4.26
C GLY A 47 -1.03 8.91 -2.78
N ASN A 48 -0.39 8.12 -1.91
CA ASN A 48 -0.45 8.33 -0.46
C ASN A 48 0.86 8.82 0.16
N GLU A 49 1.90 9.17 -0.60
CA GLU A 49 3.22 9.54 -0.07
C GLU A 49 3.83 8.42 0.81
N ILE A 50 3.67 7.15 0.42
CA ILE A 50 4.24 6.01 1.14
C ILE A 50 5.72 5.87 0.76
N ASP A 51 6.61 5.94 1.75
CA ASP A 51 8.05 5.70 1.55
C ASP A 51 8.37 4.23 1.24
N ALA A 52 9.50 3.99 0.58
CA ALA A 52 9.95 2.64 0.19
C ALA A 52 10.04 1.63 1.34
N ILE A 53 10.48 2.07 2.53
CA ILE A 53 10.65 1.19 3.69
C ILE A 53 9.28 0.68 4.17
N THR A 54 8.30 1.58 4.21
CA THR A 54 6.94 1.28 4.62
C THR A 54 6.19 0.52 3.54
N MET A 55 6.40 0.85 2.26
CA MET A 55 5.87 0.12 1.13
C MET A 55 6.25 -1.36 1.20
N LYS A 56 7.53 -1.66 1.43
CA LYS A 56 8.01 -3.04 1.61
C LYS A 56 7.26 -3.77 2.72
N LYS A 57 7.12 -3.14 3.90
CA LYS A 57 6.40 -3.74 5.04
C LYS A 57 4.92 -3.99 4.72
N ILE A 58 4.27 -3.04 4.04
CA ILE A 58 2.88 -3.16 3.61
C ILE A 58 2.71 -4.40 2.72
N ILE A 59 3.61 -4.58 1.75
CA ILE A 59 3.53 -5.69 0.80
C ILE A 59 3.84 -7.03 1.49
N GLU A 60 4.85 -7.09 2.36
CA GLU A 60 5.14 -8.28 3.16
C GLU A 60 3.97 -8.67 4.07
N MET A 61 3.19 -7.70 4.57
CA MET A 61 2.01 -7.95 5.38
C MET A 61 0.79 -8.38 4.56
N SER A 62 0.62 -7.84 3.35
CA SER A 62 -0.57 -8.09 2.53
C SER A 62 -0.69 -9.54 2.07
N VAL A 63 0.40 -10.32 2.08
CA VAL A 63 0.37 -11.77 1.81
C VAL A 63 -0.54 -12.55 2.78
N LYS A 64 -0.86 -11.98 3.94
CA LYS A 64 -1.78 -12.57 4.94
C LYS A 64 -3.25 -12.32 4.60
N LEU A 65 -3.55 -11.43 3.65
CA LEU A 65 -4.91 -11.15 3.17
C LEU A 65 -5.25 -12.14 2.05
N SER A 66 -5.69 -13.34 2.43
CA SER A 66 -5.91 -14.45 1.49
C SER A 66 -6.99 -14.19 0.42
N SER A 67 -7.88 -13.23 0.65
CA SER A 67 -8.92 -12.85 -0.32
C SER A 67 -8.47 -11.76 -1.29
N LEU A 68 -7.32 -11.13 -1.05
CA LEU A 68 -6.82 -10.01 -1.84
C LEU A 68 -6.38 -10.50 -3.22
N ASN A 69 -7.01 -9.96 -4.27
CA ASN A 69 -6.71 -10.28 -5.66
C ASN A 69 -6.22 -9.05 -6.45
N LYS A 70 -6.35 -7.84 -5.89
CA LYS A 70 -5.81 -6.61 -6.46
C LYS A 70 -5.34 -5.65 -5.37
N PHE A 71 -4.12 -5.16 -5.51
CA PHE A 71 -3.51 -4.19 -4.61
C PHE A 71 -2.81 -3.08 -5.41
N MET A 72 -3.44 -1.90 -5.52
CA MET A 72 -2.86 -0.75 -6.20
C MET A 72 -2.07 0.13 -5.23
N LEU A 73 -0.82 0.41 -5.58
CA LEU A 73 0.18 1.07 -4.77
C LEU A 73 1.03 2.06 -5.59
N SER A 74 0.59 2.40 -6.80
CA SER A 74 1.24 3.38 -7.68
C SER A 74 1.27 4.81 -7.12
N CYS A 75 2.05 5.69 -7.73
CA CYS A 75 2.15 7.11 -7.33
C CYS A 75 2.49 7.30 -5.84
N ASN A 76 3.51 6.62 -5.32
CA ASN A 76 3.97 6.79 -3.95
C ASN A 76 5.35 7.47 -3.93
N SER A 77 6.20 7.19 -2.94
CA SER A 77 7.52 7.84 -2.80
C SER A 77 8.60 6.78 -2.61
N LEU A 78 8.80 5.94 -3.63
CA LEU A 78 9.71 4.80 -3.58
C LEU A 78 11.15 5.19 -3.95
N GLY A 79 11.34 6.24 -4.73
CA GLY A 79 12.62 6.74 -5.20
C GLY A 79 13.46 5.62 -5.84
N SER A 80 14.75 5.59 -5.51
CA SER A 80 15.69 4.58 -6.02
C SER A 80 15.34 3.12 -5.67
N MET A 81 14.36 2.89 -4.78
CA MET A 81 13.89 1.54 -4.45
C MET A 81 12.77 1.04 -5.36
N PHE A 82 12.20 1.89 -6.22
CA PHE A 82 11.11 1.53 -7.13
C PHE A 82 11.41 0.24 -7.90
N ASP A 83 12.51 0.22 -8.66
CA ASP A 83 12.91 -0.93 -9.49
C ASP A 83 13.18 -2.20 -8.69
N THR A 84 13.66 -2.05 -7.47
CA THR A 84 13.93 -3.18 -6.59
C THR A 84 12.61 -3.79 -6.12
N LEU A 85 11.67 -2.97 -5.65
CA LEU A 85 10.36 -3.43 -5.19
C LEU A 85 9.52 -3.99 -6.34
N LYS A 86 9.51 -3.32 -7.51
CA LYS A 86 8.78 -3.78 -8.70
C LYS A 86 9.23 -5.17 -9.13
N ARG A 87 10.54 -5.41 -9.24
CA ARG A 87 11.09 -6.74 -9.61
C ARG A 87 10.79 -7.82 -8.58
N GLN A 88 10.80 -7.47 -7.29
CA GLN A 88 10.57 -8.43 -6.22
C GLN A 88 9.11 -8.87 -6.12
N HIS A 89 8.15 -8.06 -6.57
CA HIS A 89 6.73 -8.23 -6.24
C HIS A 89 5.82 -8.31 -7.47
N THR A 90 6.28 -8.95 -8.55
CA THR A 90 5.57 -9.13 -9.84
C THR A 90 4.45 -10.18 -9.83
N ASN A 91 3.80 -10.44 -8.70
CA ASN A 91 2.86 -11.56 -8.55
C ASN A 91 1.46 -11.32 -9.18
N GLY A 92 1.28 -10.27 -9.98
CA GLY A 92 0.01 -9.94 -10.67
C GLY A 92 -1.08 -9.34 -9.77
N ILE A 93 -0.97 -9.51 -8.45
CA ILE A 93 -1.88 -8.91 -7.46
C ILE A 93 -1.46 -7.48 -7.17
N ILE A 94 -0.15 -7.24 -7.01
CA ILE A 94 0.41 -5.94 -6.63
C ILE A 94 0.75 -5.14 -7.88
N ASP A 95 0.25 -3.90 -7.91
CA ASP A 95 0.53 -2.92 -8.94
C ASP A 95 1.19 -1.67 -8.33
N LEU A 96 2.49 -1.53 -8.55
CA LEU A 96 3.27 -0.34 -8.17
C LEU A 96 3.24 0.78 -9.23
N GLY A 97 2.54 0.62 -10.36
CA GLY A 97 2.59 1.57 -11.47
C GLY A 97 3.94 1.56 -12.20
N ASP A 98 4.23 2.64 -12.90
CA ASP A 98 5.49 2.85 -13.62
C ASP A 98 6.39 3.87 -12.89
N GLU A 99 7.70 3.87 -13.20
CA GLU A 99 8.67 4.74 -12.51
C GLU A 99 8.31 6.23 -12.62
N SER A 100 7.76 6.65 -13.76
CA SER A 100 7.29 8.01 -14.00
C SER A 100 6.15 8.46 -13.09
N ASP A 101 5.45 7.51 -12.46
CA ASP A 101 4.37 7.81 -11.53
C ASP A 101 4.92 8.15 -10.13
N ASP A 102 6.17 7.80 -9.82
CA ASP A 102 6.81 7.92 -8.50
C ASP A 102 7.48 9.30 -8.27
N GLU A 103 7.16 10.29 -9.10
CA GLU A 103 7.68 11.68 -9.04
C GLU A 103 7.14 12.49 -7.84
N GLY A 104 6.82 11.83 -6.73
CA GLY A 104 6.61 12.49 -5.44
C GLY A 104 7.93 13.05 -4.95
N SER A 105 8.00 14.37 -4.78
CA SER A 105 9.23 15.08 -4.41
C SER A 105 9.89 14.41 -3.20
N ALA A 106 10.98 13.69 -3.44
CA ALA A 106 11.88 13.28 -2.38
C ALA A 106 12.40 14.57 -1.76
N SER A 107 11.83 14.97 -0.61
CA SER A 107 12.48 15.94 0.23
C SER A 107 13.74 15.25 0.75
N GLU A 108 14.83 15.38 -0.01
CA GLU A 108 16.18 15.11 0.45
C GLU A 108 16.39 15.95 1.71
N THR A 109 16.10 15.35 2.86
CA THR A 109 16.43 15.97 4.13
C THR A 109 17.88 15.60 4.36
N GLU A 110 18.79 16.43 3.85
CA GLU A 110 20.18 16.45 4.28
C GLU A 110 20.20 16.71 5.81
N GLY A 111 20.85 15.81 6.55
CA GLY A 111 21.08 15.92 8.00
C GLY A 111 22.19 14.99 8.43
#